data_AF-A0A1E7IB62-F1
#
_entry.id   AF-A0A1E7IB62-F1
#
_cell.length_a   1.000
_cell.length_b   1.000
_cell.length_c   1.000
_cell.angle_alpha   90.00
_cell.angle_beta   90.00
_cell.angle_gamma   90.00
#
_symmetry.space_group_name_H-M   'P 1'
#
loop_
_entity.id
_entity.type
_entity.pdbx_description
1 polymer ?
#
loop_
_entity_poly.entity_id
_entity_poly.type
_entity_poly.pdbx_seq_one_letter_code
_entity_poly.pdbx_strand_id
1 'polypeptide(L)' 'MNNRCSWCGNDPFYTAYHDEEWRIPVHDDRLLFEFLIREGAQAGLSWLTILKKRDQETWPTDSLI' A
#
# COMPACT_ATOMS: atom_id res chain seq x y z
N MET A 1 -6.85 -22.46 9.09
CA MET A 1 -6.21 -21.29 9.73
C MET A 1 -5.82 -20.33 8.63
N ASN A 2 -6.43 -19.14 8.57
CA ASN A 2 -5.93 -18.08 7.69
C ASN A 2 -4.61 -17.59 8.31
N ASN A 3 -3.48 -18.08 7.82
CA ASN A 3 -2.13 -17.74 8.30
C ASN A 3 -1.71 -16.32 7.83
N ARG A 4 -2.59 -15.33 7.96
CA ARG A 4 -2.28 -13.93 7.65
C ARG A 4 -1.66 -13.25 8.86
N CYS A 5 -0.93 -12.18 8.62
CA CYS A 5 -0.37 -11.39 9.70
C CYS A 5 -1.48 -10.80 10.59
N SER A 6 -1.21 -10.64 11.89
CA SER A 6 -2.18 -10.15 12.88
C SER A 6 -2.74 -8.75 12.56
N TRP A 7 -2.00 -7.94 11.80
CA TRP A 7 -2.40 -6.59 11.41
C TRP A 7 -3.36 -6.53 10.20
N CYS A 8 -3.50 -7.62 9.43
CA CYS A 8 -4.29 -7.63 8.20
C CYS A 8 -5.79 -7.40 8.48
N GLY A 9 -6.29 -7.86 9.62
CA GLY A 9 -7.70 -7.74 9.98
C GLY A 9 -8.61 -8.52 9.02
N ASN A 10 -9.83 -8.01 8.81
CA ASN A 10 -10.86 -8.66 7.98
C ASN A 10 -11.39 -7.74 6.86
N ASP A 11 -10.83 -6.54 6.69
CA ASP A 11 -11.23 -5.64 5.60
C ASP A 11 -10.79 -6.28 4.27
N PRO A 12 -11.73 -6.55 3.33
CA PRO A 12 -11.39 -7.28 2.10
C PRO A 12 -10.33 -6.58 1.26
N PHE A 13 -10.32 -5.25 1.28
CA PHE A 13 -9.36 -4.45 0.53
C PHE A 13 -7.96 -4.58 1.14
N TYR A 14 -7.88 -4.49 2.47
CA TYR A 14 -6.60 -4.66 3.15
C TYR A 14 -6.08 -6.10 3.09
N THR A 15 -7.00 -7.07 3.03
CA THR A 15 -6.69 -8.49 2.85
C THR A 15 -6.11 -8.78 1.46
N ALA A 16 -6.72 -8.23 0.41
CA ALA A 16 -6.20 -8.34 -0.95
C ALA A 16 -4.80 -7.74 -1.06
N TYR A 17 -4.60 -6.52 -0.53
CA TYR A 17 -3.28 -5.91 -0.47
C TYR A 17 -2.25 -6.80 0.26
N HIS A 18 -2.59 -7.36 1.42
CA HIS A 18 -1.69 -8.24 2.18
C HIS A 18 -1.28 -9.48 1.38
N ASP A 19 -2.22 -10.10 0.67
CA ASP A 19 -2.00 -11.38 0.01
C ASP A 19 -1.35 -11.25 -1.36
N GLU A 20 -1.64 -10.17 -2.09
CA GLU A 20 -1.28 -10.01 -3.50
C GLU A 20 -0.15 -9.00 -3.72
N GLU A 21 0.02 -8.03 -2.82
CA GLU A 21 1.01 -6.95 -2.99
C GLU A 21 2.07 -6.98 -1.89
N TRP A 22 1.65 -7.17 -0.64
CA TRP A 22 2.56 -7.10 0.50
C TRP A 22 3.50 -8.31 0.54
N ARG A 23 4.79 -8.06 0.76
CA ARG A 23 5.92 -9.03 0.69
C ARG A 23 6.24 -9.58 -0.71
N ILE A 24 5.60 -9.12 -1.77
CA ILE A 24 6.04 -9.47 -3.12
C ILE A 24 7.27 -8.64 -3.47
N PRO A 25 8.41 -9.26 -3.86
CA PRO A 25 9.61 -8.51 -4.23
C PRO A 25 9.37 -7.62 -5.45
N VAL A 26 9.68 -6.33 -5.32
CA VAL A 26 9.61 -5.34 -6.40
C VAL A 26 11.02 -4.86 -6.70
N HIS A 27 11.38 -4.83 -7.99
CA HIS A 27 12.69 -4.42 -8.49
C HIS A 27 12.61 -3.20 -9.43
N ASP A 28 11.41 -2.65 -9.60
CA ASP A 28 11.21 -1.42 -10.36
C ASP A 28 11.49 -0.21 -9.44
N ASP A 29 12.53 0.56 -9.78
CA ASP A 29 12.98 1.70 -8.98
C ASP A 29 11.88 2.77 -8.78
N ARG A 30 11.00 2.95 -9.77
CA ARG A 30 9.91 3.93 -9.72
C ARG A 30 8.85 3.49 -8.70
N LEU A 31 8.46 2.22 -8.75
CA LEU A 31 7.52 1.66 -7.78
C LEU A 31 8.12 1.66 -6.37
N LEU A 32 9.40 1.36 -6.22
CA LEU A 32 10.09 1.44 -4.94
C LEU A 32 10.10 2.87 -4.38
N PHE A 33 10.35 3.87 -5.22
CA PHE A 33 10.27 5.27 -4.82
C PHE A 33 8.84 5.68 -4.43
N GLU A 34 7.84 5.22 -5.18
CA GLU A 34 6.43 5.45 -4.85
C GLU A 34 6.06 4.88 -3.47
N PHE A 35 6.49 3.64 -3.16
CA PHE A 35 6.29 3.06 -1.84
C PHE A 35 6.95 3.88 -0.75
N LEU A 36 8.19 4.34 -0.95
CA LEU A 36 8.90 5.18 0.01
C LEU A 36 8.12 6.48 0.32
N ILE A 37 7.57 7.14 -0.71
CA ILE A 37 6.76 8.34 -0.53
C ILE A 37 5.47 8.04 0.24
N ARG A 38 4.81 6.92 -0.06
CA ARG A 38 3.58 6.47 0.62
C ARG A 38 3.81 6.19 2.11
N GLU A 39 4.92 5.55 2.45
CA GLU A 39 5.33 5.32 3.85
C GLU A 39 5.54 6.64 4.59
N GLY A 40 6.15 7.65 3.96
CA GLY A 40 6.27 8.99 4.55
C GLY A 40 4.92 9.69 4.77
N ALA A 41 4.00 9.56 3.81
CA ALA A 41 2.65 10.12 3.91
C ALA A 41 1.79 9.46 4.99
N GLN A 42 2.17 8.28 5.49
CA GLN A 42 1.44 7.54 6.52
C GLN A 42 1.59 8.13 7.94
N ALA A 43 2.45 9.14 8.16
CA ALA A 43 2.68 9.69 9.49
C ALA A 43 1.38 10.14 10.19
N GLY A 44 0.97 9.42 11.24
CA GLY A 44 -0.25 9.68 12.00
C GLY A 44 -1.55 9.14 11.38
N LEU A 45 -1.47 8.38 10.28
CA LEU A 45 -2.60 7.76 9.60
C LEU A 45 -2.50 6.23 9.62
N SER A 46 -3.61 5.56 9.32
CA SER A 46 -3.59 4.11 9.06
C SER A 46 -3.13 3.84 7.63
N TRP A 47 -2.43 2.73 7.39
CA TRP A 47 -2.05 2.32 6.03
C TRP A 47 -3.28 2.11 5.12
N LEU A 48 -4.39 1.63 5.67
CA LEU A 48 -5.66 1.52 4.95
C LEU A 48 -6.15 2.89 4.42
N THR A 49 -5.88 3.98 5.12
CA THR A 49 -6.18 5.35 4.65
C THR A 49 -5.36 5.69 3.41
N ILE A 50 -4.08 5.32 3.40
CA ILE A 50 -3.17 5.55 2.27
C ILE A 50 -3.60 4.71 1.05
N LEU A 51 -3.90 3.42 1.26
CA LEU A 51 -4.36 2.53 0.19
C LEU A 51 -5.71 2.98 -0.40
N LYS A 52 -6.66 3.44 0.41
CA LYS A 52 -7.94 3.95 -0.11
C LYS A 52 -7.78 5.21 -0.95
N LYS A 53 -6.84 6.09 -0.57
CA LYS A 53 -6.49 7.26 -1.39
C LYS A 53 -5.80 6.88 -2.69
N ARG A 54 -5.02 5.79 -2.75
CA ARG A 54 -4.45 5.24 -4.00
C ARG A 54 -5.50 5.01 -5.07
N ASP A 55 -6.58 4.35 -4.69
CA ASP A 55 -7.58 3.92 -5.66
C ASP A 55 -8.59 5.04 -6.02
N GLN A 56 -8.60 6.14 -5.27
CA GLN A 56 -9.57 7.24 -5.43
C GLN A 56 -9.00 8.50 -6.09
N GLU A 57 -7.72 8.81 -5.88
CA GLU A 57 -7.07 10.02 -6.39
C GLU A 57 -5.84 9.62 -7.20
N THR A 58 -5.64 10.21 -8.39
CA THR A 58 -4.33 10.22 -9.06
C THR A 58 -3.33 10.86 -8.12
N TRP A 59 -2.37 10.08 -7.63
CA TRP A 59 -1.33 10.60 -6.76
C TRP A 59 -0.39 11.48 -7.56
N PRO A 60 0.26 12.49 -6.93
CA PRO A 60 1.19 13.38 -7.64
C PRO A 60 2.29 12.61 -8.38
N THR A 61 2.67 11.43 -7.87
CA THR A 61 3.63 10.51 -8.49
C THR A 61 3.14 9.94 -9.82
N ASP A 62 1.83 9.76 -10.02
CA ASP A 62 1.29 9.26 -11.29
C ASP A 62 1.49 10.26 -12.45
N SER A 63 1.81 11.53 -12.12
CA SER A 63 2.03 12.61 -13.08
C SER A 63 3.49 13.09 -13.20
N LEU A 64 4.38 12.62 -12.32
CA LEU A 64 5.78 13.05 -12.24
C LEU A 64 6.78 11.91 -12.53
N ILE A 65 6.29 10.75 -13.02
CA ILE A 65 7.05 9.54 -13.33
C ILE A 65 6.70 9.02 -14.73
#